data_AF-A0A7W0QNA6-F1
#
_entry.id   AF-A0A7W0QNA6-F1
#
_cell.length_a   1.000
_cell.length_b   1.000
_cell.length_c   1.000
_cell.angle_alpha   90.00
_cell.angle_beta   90.00
_cell.angle_gamma   90.00
#
_symmetry.space_group_name_H-M   'P 1'
#
loop_
_entity.id
_entity.type
_entity.pdbx_description
1 polymer ?
#
loop_
_entity_poly.entity_id
_entity_poly.type
_entity_poly.pdbx_seq_one_letter_code
_entity_poly.pdbx_strand_id
1 'polypeptide(L)'
;MMITKKALSRRTVLKALGATIPLPLLDAMVPALTALRHTAATPALRFGAVYVPNGVIPGQWFPTAEGSAFEFSPTLQPLEAFRERLLVVSGLDSVPPPPPGERQYNNHADASTRFLTDVTPSRNLRAGMSIDQIAAKVLSQDTSLPSLELALESVDSGTSCDFGRSCVYTGTIAWAGPTSPLPMEHDPAAAFVRLFGDGVNSDSAARRARMQYKGSILDSLLGEVSSLRNKVASADRTRISGYLESVRDVERRIQKAVEHNAELPAFDRPAGVPETFEQHAKLMFDVQLLAYQGDVTRVVTFMLGREFSGRTYPEIGVPDAHHPISHHQSDPVRMEKCAKINHYHATMFAYFLDKMKNTPDGDGSLLDHSAIVYGAGMSEGNGHVPRNLPILLVGGANGKLKSGRHIKYTEGTPLANFHVSLLDKLGVPVESHGNSTGPVNLD
;
A
#
# COMPACT_ATOMS: atom_id res chain seq x y z
N MET A 1 22.20 -31.64 27.32
CA MET A 1 20.91 -30.98 27.03
C MET A 1 20.64 -31.11 25.55
N MET A 2 19.70 -31.97 25.15
CA MET A 2 19.30 -32.08 23.74
C MET A 2 18.32 -30.96 23.42
N ILE A 3 18.77 -29.94 22.70
CA ILE A 3 17.90 -28.89 22.17
C ILE A 3 17.30 -29.42 20.87
N THR A 4 16.04 -29.84 20.92
CA THR A 4 15.31 -30.24 19.70
C THR A 4 14.96 -28.97 18.92
N LYS A 5 15.53 -28.82 17.71
CA LYS A 5 15.33 -27.68 16.80
C LYS A 5 13.94 -27.69 16.12
N LYS A 6 12.85 -27.84 16.88
CA LYS A 6 11.50 -27.67 16.31
C LYS A 6 11.19 -26.18 16.26
N ALA A 7 11.12 -25.62 15.05
CA ALA A 7 10.70 -24.24 14.84
C ALA A 7 9.16 -24.19 14.71
N LEU A 8 8.50 -23.39 15.55
CA LEU A 8 7.05 -23.18 15.53
C LEU A 8 6.73 -21.88 14.78
N SER A 9 5.66 -21.86 14.00
CA SER A 9 5.20 -20.61 13.35
C SER A 9 4.69 -19.61 14.41
N ARG A 10 4.81 -18.32 14.12
CA ARG A 10 4.28 -17.22 14.96
C ARG A 10 2.83 -17.46 15.39
N ARG A 11 1.98 -17.86 14.44
CA ARG A 11 0.58 -18.24 14.70
C ARG A 11 0.45 -19.35 15.74
N THR A 12 1.32 -20.35 15.69
CA THR A 12 1.31 -21.47 16.64
C THR A 12 1.69 -21.00 18.05
N VAL A 13 2.73 -20.17 18.15
CA VAL A 13 3.16 -19.59 19.42
C VAL A 13 2.06 -18.69 20.00
N LEU A 14 1.44 -17.84 19.18
CA LEU A 14 0.35 -16.96 19.61
C LEU A 14 -0.87 -17.74 20.11
N LYS A 15 -1.27 -18.79 19.39
CA LYS A 15 -2.35 -19.69 19.83
C LYS A 15 -2.01 -20.38 21.16
N ALA A 16 -0.78 -20.87 21.32
CA ALA A 16 -0.34 -21.50 22.56
C ALA A 16 -0.31 -20.53 23.75
N LEU A 17 0.00 -19.25 23.49
CA LEU A 17 -0.03 -18.20 24.51
C LEU A 17 -1.46 -17.74 24.86
N GLY A 18 -2.45 -18.08 24.02
CA GLY A 18 -3.84 -17.69 24.16
C GLY A 18 -4.15 -16.31 23.56
N ALA A 19 -3.36 -15.84 22.59
CA ALA A 19 -3.61 -14.57 21.92
C ALA A 19 -4.78 -14.70 20.93
N THR A 20 -5.77 -13.84 21.10
CA THR A 20 -6.97 -13.68 20.25
C THR A 20 -6.83 -12.53 19.27
N ILE A 21 -5.90 -11.61 19.53
CA ILE A 21 -5.53 -10.50 18.66
C ILE A 21 -4.23 -10.76 17.91
N PRO A 22 -4.06 -10.17 16.71
CA PRO A 22 -2.75 -10.07 16.08
C PRO A 22 -1.78 -9.30 16.97
N LEU A 23 -0.56 -9.78 17.13
CA LEU A 23 0.48 -9.18 17.99
C LEU A 23 1.80 -9.12 17.25
N PRO A 24 2.68 -8.13 17.54
CA PRO A 24 4.03 -7.99 16.98
C PRO A 24 4.92 -9.21 17.22
N LEU A 25 6.05 -9.27 16.51
CA LEU A 25 7.06 -10.31 16.75
C LEU A 25 7.59 -10.13 18.17
N LEU A 26 7.53 -11.21 18.96
CA LEU A 26 8.01 -11.24 20.35
C LEU A 26 9.30 -12.05 20.44
N ASP A 27 10.18 -11.72 21.38
CA ASP A 27 11.40 -12.49 21.66
C ASP A 27 11.07 -13.92 22.07
N ALA A 28 9.94 -14.11 22.78
CA ALA A 28 9.41 -15.44 23.11
C ALA A 28 9.10 -16.32 21.88
N MET A 29 9.00 -15.74 20.68
CA MET A 29 8.82 -16.47 19.41
C MET A 29 10.15 -16.85 18.74
N VAL A 30 11.27 -16.36 19.24
CA VAL A 30 12.60 -16.57 18.68
C VAL A 30 13.29 -17.72 19.44
N PRO A 31 13.68 -18.81 18.78
CA PRO A 31 14.42 -19.89 19.42
C PRO A 31 15.72 -19.41 20.08
N ALA A 32 15.93 -19.79 21.34
CA ALA A 32 17.12 -19.38 22.10
C ALA A 32 18.43 -19.78 21.38
N LEU A 33 19.43 -18.90 21.46
CA LEU A 33 20.79 -19.10 20.93
C LEU A 33 20.87 -19.38 19.40
N THR A 34 19.84 -19.00 18.63
CA THR A 34 19.85 -19.13 17.17
C THR A 34 19.72 -17.75 16.53
N ALA A 35 20.58 -17.41 15.58
CA ALA A 35 20.44 -16.18 14.81
C ALA A 35 19.12 -16.18 14.04
N LEU A 36 18.36 -15.07 14.10
CA LEU A 36 17.00 -14.94 13.55
C LEU A 36 16.87 -15.47 12.11
N ARG A 37 17.82 -15.13 11.23
CA ARG A 37 17.94 -15.60 9.83
C ARG A 37 18.00 -17.12 9.62
N HIS A 38 18.26 -17.89 10.68
CA HIS A 38 18.32 -19.35 10.66
C HIS A 38 17.15 -20.01 11.42
N THR A 39 16.09 -19.24 11.70
CA THR A 39 14.91 -19.70 12.43
C THR A 39 13.63 -19.45 11.63
N ALA A 40 12.53 -20.11 12.00
CA ALA A 40 11.20 -19.77 11.50
C ALA A 40 10.71 -18.37 11.97
N ALA A 41 11.50 -17.66 12.79
CA ALA A 41 11.31 -16.26 13.15
C ALA A 41 12.14 -15.31 12.26
N THR A 42 12.62 -15.77 11.09
CA THR A 42 13.17 -14.88 10.06
C THR A 42 12.12 -13.81 9.72
N PRO A 43 12.49 -12.52 9.66
CA PRO A 43 11.51 -11.47 9.39
C PRO A 43 10.74 -11.71 8.10
N ALA A 44 9.42 -11.62 8.19
CA ALA A 44 8.55 -11.87 7.07
C ALA A 44 8.69 -10.76 6.04
N LEU A 45 8.96 -11.14 4.79
CA LEU A 45 8.99 -10.18 3.70
C LEU A 45 7.56 -9.71 3.40
N ARG A 46 7.38 -8.39 3.36
CA ARG A 46 6.10 -7.72 3.09
C ARG A 46 6.17 -6.97 1.78
N PHE A 47 5.05 -6.94 1.06
CA PHE A 47 4.90 -6.23 -0.20
C PHE A 47 3.80 -5.19 -0.12
N GLY A 48 4.11 -3.96 -0.52
CA GLY A 48 3.15 -2.87 -0.63
C GLY A 48 3.12 -2.27 -2.03
N ALA A 49 1.94 -1.84 -2.49
CA ALA A 49 1.77 -0.99 -3.66
C ALA A 49 0.98 0.27 -3.27
N VAL A 50 1.57 1.44 -3.46
CA VAL A 50 0.95 2.76 -3.22
C VAL A 50 0.80 3.49 -4.55
N TYR A 51 -0.43 3.76 -4.94
CA TYR A 51 -0.76 4.40 -6.21
C TYR A 51 -1.18 5.84 -6.03
N VAL A 52 -0.65 6.73 -6.87
CA VAL A 52 -1.12 8.10 -7.04
C VAL A 52 -1.74 8.30 -8.42
N PRO A 53 -2.87 9.04 -8.52
CA PRO A 53 -3.56 9.21 -9.78
C PRO A 53 -2.96 10.33 -10.64
N ASN A 54 -3.31 10.33 -11.94
CA ASN A 54 -3.08 11.44 -12.88
C ASN A 54 -1.61 11.76 -13.22
N GLY A 55 -0.70 10.84 -12.91
CA GLY A 55 0.72 11.03 -13.17
C GLY A 55 1.34 12.16 -12.36
N VAL A 56 2.43 12.72 -12.88
CA VAL A 56 3.24 13.73 -12.20
C VAL A 56 3.58 14.88 -13.13
N ILE A 57 4.17 15.95 -12.61
CA ILE A 57 4.90 16.91 -13.42
C ILE A 57 6.33 16.39 -13.65
N PRO A 58 6.68 15.88 -14.85
CA PRO A 58 7.93 15.12 -15.02
C PRO A 58 9.19 15.94 -14.69
N GLY A 59 9.18 17.23 -15.02
CA GLY A 59 10.27 18.17 -14.73
C GLY A 59 10.49 18.46 -13.24
N GLN A 60 9.57 18.06 -12.36
CA GLN A 60 9.70 18.18 -10.91
C GLN A 60 9.79 16.81 -10.21
N TRP A 61 9.66 15.71 -10.96
CA TRP A 61 9.70 14.34 -10.43
C TRP A 61 11.03 13.64 -10.66
N PHE A 62 11.52 13.60 -11.91
CA PHE A 62 12.69 12.77 -12.24
C PHE A 62 14.00 13.48 -11.86
N PRO A 63 14.91 12.82 -11.14
CA PRO A 63 16.29 13.26 -11.00
C PRO A 63 17.00 13.30 -12.35
N THR A 64 17.95 14.21 -12.49
CA THR A 64 18.74 14.37 -13.73
C THR A 64 19.90 13.38 -13.82
N ALA A 65 20.61 13.14 -12.71
CA ALA A 65 21.73 12.21 -12.64
C ALA A 65 21.29 10.78 -12.31
N GLU A 66 22.02 9.80 -12.85
CA GLU A 66 21.85 8.37 -12.56
C GLU A 66 22.79 7.92 -11.43
N GLY A 67 22.51 6.74 -10.86
CA GLY A 67 23.34 6.17 -9.80
C GLY A 67 23.11 6.84 -8.45
N SER A 68 24.08 6.75 -7.54
CA SER A 68 23.95 7.23 -6.15
C SER A 68 24.10 8.73 -5.97
N ALA A 69 24.70 9.42 -6.94
CA ALA A 69 24.95 10.86 -6.91
C ALA A 69 23.72 11.70 -7.32
N PHE A 70 22.54 11.10 -7.43
CA PHE A 70 21.32 11.84 -7.78
C PHE A 70 20.87 12.78 -6.66
N GLU A 71 20.35 13.94 -7.05
CA GLU A 71 19.68 14.89 -6.17
C GLU A 71 18.17 14.63 -6.18
N PHE A 72 17.53 14.74 -5.02
CA PHE A 72 16.07 14.63 -4.94
C PHE A 72 15.44 15.83 -5.65
N SER A 73 14.49 15.55 -6.54
CA SER A 73 13.71 16.59 -7.20
C SER A 73 12.77 17.28 -6.19
N PRO A 74 12.21 18.46 -6.53
CA PRO A 74 11.28 19.16 -5.63
C PRO A 74 10.11 18.29 -5.15
N THR A 75 9.53 17.47 -6.03
CA THR A 75 8.44 16.56 -5.66
C THR A 75 8.89 15.44 -4.72
N LEU A 76 10.12 14.93 -4.87
CA LEU A 76 10.63 13.80 -4.09
C LEU A 76 11.38 14.21 -2.82
N GLN A 77 11.58 15.51 -2.58
CA GLN A 77 12.30 16.03 -1.41
C GLN A 77 11.84 15.45 -0.05
N PRO A 78 10.53 15.22 0.21
CA PRO A 78 10.10 14.61 1.48
C PRO A 78 10.67 13.21 1.73
N LEU A 79 11.16 12.52 0.69
CA LEU A 79 11.66 11.15 0.75
C LEU A 79 13.18 11.08 0.98
N GLU A 80 13.87 12.21 1.08
CA GLU A 80 15.34 12.27 1.19
C GLU A 80 15.88 11.48 2.40
N ALA A 81 15.16 11.52 3.53
CA ALA A 81 15.51 10.80 4.76
C ALA A 81 15.52 9.26 4.61
N PHE A 82 15.04 8.74 3.48
CA PHE A 82 14.95 7.32 3.15
C PHE A 82 15.87 6.92 1.99
N ARG A 83 16.80 7.78 1.55
CA ARG A 83 17.75 7.51 0.44
C ARG A 83 18.31 6.08 0.48
N GLU A 84 18.87 5.65 1.61
CA GLU A 84 19.47 4.33 1.81
C GLU A 84 18.51 3.13 1.68
N ARG A 85 17.21 3.39 1.49
CA ARG A 85 16.16 2.39 1.27
C ARG A 85 15.33 2.69 0.02
N LEU A 86 15.66 3.72 -0.76
CA LEU A 86 14.87 4.17 -1.89
C LEU A 86 15.62 3.98 -3.22
N LEU A 87 14.89 3.45 -4.21
CA LEU A 87 15.24 3.47 -5.62
C LEU A 87 14.31 4.41 -6.35
N VAL A 88 14.86 5.38 -7.06
CA VAL A 88 14.12 6.13 -8.09
C VAL A 88 14.27 5.37 -9.40
N VAL A 89 13.17 5.13 -10.10
CA VAL A 89 13.18 4.36 -11.35
C VAL A 89 12.59 5.20 -12.48
N SER A 90 13.31 5.24 -13.61
CA SER A 90 12.87 5.89 -14.85
C SER A 90 13.10 4.97 -16.06
N GLY A 91 12.45 5.28 -17.18
CA GLY A 91 12.56 4.56 -18.45
C GLY A 91 11.61 3.37 -18.61
N LEU A 92 10.69 3.14 -17.67
CA LEU A 92 9.70 2.06 -17.75
C LEU A 92 8.43 2.51 -18.46
N ASP A 93 7.94 1.69 -19.40
CA ASP A 93 6.77 1.98 -20.23
C ASP A 93 5.62 1.00 -19.97
N SER A 94 4.39 1.52 -19.93
CA SER A 94 3.14 0.77 -19.75
C SER A 94 2.31 0.79 -21.04
N VAL A 95 2.86 0.14 -22.06
CA VAL A 95 2.26 0.00 -23.40
C VAL A 95 2.01 -1.46 -23.81
N PRO A 96 1.31 -2.27 -22.99
CA PRO A 96 0.91 -3.61 -23.40
C PRO A 96 -0.02 -3.55 -24.62
N PRO A 97 0.00 -4.59 -25.48
CA PRO A 97 -0.84 -4.63 -26.67
C PRO A 97 -2.32 -4.55 -26.30
N PRO A 98 -3.17 -3.97 -27.17
CA PRO A 98 -4.60 -3.94 -26.90
C PRO A 98 -5.21 -5.34 -27.06
N PRO A 99 -6.40 -5.58 -26.47
CA PRO A 99 -7.16 -6.79 -26.75
C PRO A 99 -7.41 -6.99 -28.25
N PRO A 100 -7.51 -8.23 -28.75
CA PRO A 100 -7.77 -8.50 -30.17
C PRO A 100 -9.00 -7.74 -30.68
N GLY A 101 -8.82 -7.00 -31.77
CA GLY A 101 -9.89 -6.20 -32.39
C GLY A 101 -10.16 -4.85 -31.71
N GLU A 102 -9.49 -4.53 -30.60
CA GLU A 102 -9.56 -3.22 -29.96
C GLU A 102 -8.37 -2.33 -30.38
N ARG A 103 -8.58 -1.01 -30.37
CA ARG A 103 -7.49 -0.03 -30.59
C ARG A 103 -6.74 0.21 -29.28
N GLN A 104 -5.47 0.59 -29.39
CA GLN A 104 -4.72 1.09 -28.25
C GLN A 104 -5.28 2.44 -27.80
N TYR A 105 -5.64 2.52 -26.53
CA TYR A 105 -5.92 3.78 -25.84
C TYR A 105 -4.90 3.93 -24.71
N ASN A 106 -4.61 5.18 -24.34
CA ASN A 106 -3.84 5.51 -23.16
C ASN A 106 -4.68 6.53 -22.41
N ASN A 107 -5.53 6.03 -21.53
CA ASN A 107 -6.43 6.84 -20.73
C ASN A 107 -6.26 6.48 -19.25
N HIS A 108 -7.09 7.07 -18.41
CA HIS A 108 -7.08 6.89 -16.97
C HIS A 108 -7.37 5.43 -16.57
N ALA A 109 -8.33 4.77 -17.24
CA ALA A 109 -8.60 3.34 -17.01
C ALA A 109 -7.39 2.46 -17.36
N ASP A 110 -6.71 2.77 -18.47
CA ASP A 110 -5.48 2.07 -18.86
C ASP A 110 -4.37 2.26 -17.83
N ALA A 111 -4.12 3.48 -17.37
CA ALA A 111 -3.06 3.78 -16.41
C ALA A 111 -3.21 2.99 -15.11
N SER A 112 -4.35 3.14 -14.44
CA SER A 112 -4.59 2.47 -13.15
C SER A 112 -4.65 0.95 -13.28
N THR A 113 -5.29 0.41 -14.33
CA THR A 113 -5.36 -1.04 -14.52
C THR A 113 -4.00 -1.66 -14.82
N ARG A 114 -3.22 -1.06 -15.74
CA ARG A 114 -1.92 -1.62 -16.15
C ARG A 114 -0.88 -1.55 -15.04
N PHE A 115 -1.02 -0.63 -14.08
CA PHE A 115 -0.02 -0.37 -13.04
C PHE A 115 0.47 -1.61 -12.28
N LEU A 116 -0.41 -2.57 -11.97
CA LEU A 116 -0.01 -3.84 -11.34
C LEU A 116 -0.34 -5.07 -12.20
N THR A 117 -1.14 -4.94 -13.26
CA THR A 117 -1.54 -6.07 -14.12
C THR A 117 -0.69 -6.21 -15.37
N ASP A 118 -0.09 -5.11 -15.85
CA ASP A 118 0.60 -5.00 -17.15
C ASP A 118 -0.22 -5.48 -18.34
N VAL A 119 -1.55 -5.40 -18.22
CA VAL A 119 -2.50 -5.80 -19.27
C VAL A 119 -3.42 -4.63 -19.60
N THR A 120 -3.63 -4.39 -20.90
CA THR A 120 -4.62 -3.40 -21.35
C THR A 120 -6.04 -3.86 -20.99
N PRO A 121 -6.82 -3.06 -20.23
CA PRO A 121 -8.20 -3.38 -19.92
C PRO A 121 -9.06 -3.49 -21.19
N SER A 122 -9.85 -4.56 -21.28
CA SER A 122 -10.83 -4.75 -22.36
C SER A 122 -12.17 -4.10 -22.04
N ARG A 123 -13.07 -4.04 -23.04
CA ARG A 123 -14.45 -3.58 -22.80
C ARG A 123 -15.31 -4.56 -21.98
N ASN A 124 -14.92 -5.82 -21.88
CA ASN A 124 -15.69 -6.89 -21.23
C ASN A 124 -15.23 -7.20 -19.78
N LEU A 125 -14.78 -6.19 -19.04
CA LEU A 125 -14.27 -6.32 -17.67
C LEU A 125 -13.21 -7.43 -17.52
N ARG A 126 -12.14 -7.30 -18.30
CA ARG A 126 -10.99 -8.19 -18.27
C ARG A 126 -9.69 -7.39 -18.32
N ALA A 127 -8.78 -7.73 -17.41
CA ALA A 127 -7.40 -7.26 -17.35
C ALA A 127 -6.48 -8.48 -17.17
N GLY A 128 -5.72 -8.54 -16.08
CA GLY A 128 -4.88 -9.66 -15.67
C GLY A 128 -4.90 -9.82 -14.15
N MET A 129 -4.30 -10.90 -13.63
CA MET A 129 -4.00 -10.97 -12.19
C MET A 129 -2.93 -9.93 -11.88
N SER A 130 -3.05 -9.19 -10.80
CA SER A 130 -2.07 -8.18 -10.41
C SER A 130 -0.93 -8.78 -9.59
N ILE A 131 0.25 -8.15 -9.60
CA ILE A 131 1.45 -8.68 -8.93
C ILE A 131 1.31 -8.82 -7.41
N ASP A 132 0.52 -7.97 -6.77
CA ASP A 132 0.20 -8.06 -5.34
C ASP A 132 -0.54 -9.37 -5.05
N GLN A 133 -1.46 -9.76 -5.92
CA GLN A 133 -2.23 -11.01 -5.79
C GLN A 133 -1.39 -12.25 -6.16
N ILE A 134 -0.41 -12.11 -7.05
CA ILE A 134 0.61 -13.14 -7.27
C ILE A 134 1.46 -13.32 -6.01
N ALA A 135 1.95 -12.22 -5.43
CA ALA A 135 2.75 -12.24 -4.20
C ALA A 135 1.96 -12.81 -3.00
N ALA A 136 0.69 -12.44 -2.86
CA ALA A 136 -0.18 -12.87 -1.76
C ALA A 136 -0.33 -14.40 -1.68
N LYS A 137 -0.32 -15.11 -2.82
CA LYS A 137 -0.38 -16.58 -2.86
C LYS A 137 0.77 -17.28 -2.13
N VAL A 138 1.90 -16.59 -2.00
CA VAL A 138 3.11 -17.13 -1.35
C VAL A 138 3.35 -16.45 -0.01
N LEU A 139 3.37 -15.12 0.04
CA LEU A 139 3.76 -14.38 1.23
C LEU A 139 2.75 -14.56 2.38
N SER A 140 1.47 -14.74 2.07
CA SER A 140 0.37 -14.67 3.04
C SER A 140 -0.18 -16.03 3.48
N GLN A 141 0.55 -17.13 3.25
CA GLN A 141 0.12 -18.48 3.67
C GLN A 141 -0.05 -18.62 5.21
N ASP A 142 0.70 -17.81 5.97
CA ASP A 142 0.69 -17.82 7.43
C ASP A 142 -0.10 -16.66 8.06
N THR A 143 -0.71 -15.78 7.25
CA THR A 143 -1.45 -14.59 7.73
C THR A 143 -2.96 -14.81 7.69
N SER A 144 -3.74 -14.01 8.43
CA SER A 144 -5.20 -14.18 8.49
C SER A 144 -5.88 -13.63 7.25
N LEU A 145 -5.31 -12.59 6.63
CA LEU A 145 -5.74 -12.03 5.37
C LEU A 145 -4.69 -12.28 4.28
N PRO A 146 -5.09 -12.81 3.11
CA PRO A 146 -4.18 -12.96 1.96
C PRO A 146 -3.60 -11.61 1.50
N SER A 147 -4.43 -10.58 1.48
CA SER A 147 -4.07 -9.22 1.11
C SER A 147 -5.07 -8.23 1.70
N LEU A 148 -4.70 -6.95 1.68
CA LEU A 148 -5.54 -5.82 2.11
C LEU A 148 -5.55 -4.72 1.05
N GLU A 149 -6.74 -4.46 0.52
CA GLU A 149 -7.01 -3.52 -0.57
C GLU A 149 -7.65 -2.25 0.00
N LEU A 150 -6.96 -1.12 -0.11
CA LEU A 150 -7.33 0.15 0.53
C LEU A 150 -7.39 1.30 -0.48
N ALA A 151 -8.21 2.31 -0.21
CA ALA A 151 -8.24 3.56 -0.97
C ALA A 151 -8.60 4.75 -0.07
N LEU A 152 -8.47 5.97 -0.58
CA LEU A 152 -9.02 7.18 0.06
C LEU A 152 -10.36 7.63 -0.51
N GLU A 153 -10.88 6.95 -1.53
CA GLU A 153 -12.08 7.38 -2.24
C GLU A 153 -12.98 6.17 -2.57
N SER A 154 -14.30 6.38 -2.49
CA SER A 154 -15.30 5.42 -2.98
C SER A 154 -15.35 5.41 -4.52
N VAL A 155 -15.88 4.31 -5.06
CA VAL A 155 -16.20 4.17 -6.49
C VAL A 155 -17.52 4.89 -6.84
N ASP A 156 -18.35 5.21 -5.84
CA ASP A 156 -19.69 5.77 -6.03
C ASP A 156 -19.68 7.28 -6.32
N SER A 157 -19.64 7.64 -7.61
CA SER A 157 -20.34 8.81 -8.20
C SER A 157 -19.84 9.09 -9.62
N GLY A 158 -20.55 8.58 -10.64
CA GLY A 158 -20.32 8.98 -12.03
C GLY A 158 -20.84 8.00 -13.08
N THR A 159 -21.85 8.43 -13.84
CA THR A 159 -22.65 7.66 -14.82
C THR A 159 -21.94 7.33 -16.15
N SER A 160 -20.60 7.45 -16.20
CA SER A 160 -19.79 7.08 -17.36
C SER A 160 -18.34 7.01 -16.94
N CYS A 161 -17.74 5.83 -17.05
CA CYS A 161 -16.31 5.65 -16.89
C CYS A 161 -15.61 5.55 -18.26
N ASP A 162 -14.33 5.90 -18.23
CA ASP A 162 -13.45 6.19 -19.36
C ASP A 162 -13.84 5.52 -20.69
N PHE A 163 -14.24 6.31 -21.69
CA PHE A 163 -14.57 5.86 -23.05
C PHE A 163 -15.47 4.60 -23.13
N GLY A 164 -16.46 4.48 -22.23
CA GLY A 164 -17.41 3.37 -22.22
C GLY A 164 -16.86 2.08 -21.61
N ARG A 165 -15.79 2.15 -20.82
CA ARG A 165 -15.28 1.05 -19.99
C ARG A 165 -15.87 1.11 -18.57
N SER A 166 -15.87 -0.01 -17.87
CA SER A 166 -16.35 -0.11 -16.50
C SER A 166 -15.56 0.78 -15.53
N CYS A 167 -16.27 1.39 -14.57
CA CYS A 167 -15.68 2.18 -13.48
C CYS A 167 -14.72 1.43 -12.59
N VAL A 168 -14.81 0.11 -12.58
CA VAL A 168 -13.89 -0.76 -11.86
C VAL A 168 -12.44 -0.48 -12.24
N TYR A 169 -12.15 -0.20 -13.52
CA TYR A 169 -10.78 0.00 -13.99
C TYR A 169 -10.10 1.23 -13.40
N THR A 170 -10.86 2.19 -12.85
CA THR A 170 -10.32 3.37 -12.15
C THR A 170 -10.65 3.36 -10.66
N GLY A 171 -11.30 2.29 -10.18
CA GLY A 171 -11.68 2.08 -8.79
C GLY A 171 -10.81 1.04 -8.08
N THR A 172 -10.01 0.26 -8.80
CA THR A 172 -9.05 -0.68 -8.23
C THR A 172 -7.86 -0.90 -9.14
N ILE A 173 -6.72 -1.17 -8.52
CA ILE A 173 -5.50 -1.66 -9.18
C ILE A 173 -5.20 -3.13 -8.81
N ALA A 174 -6.00 -3.72 -7.91
CA ALA A 174 -5.85 -5.09 -7.42
C ALA A 174 -6.83 -6.04 -8.11
N TRP A 175 -6.30 -7.10 -8.71
CA TRP A 175 -7.05 -8.08 -9.48
C TRP A 175 -6.61 -9.49 -9.08
N ALA A 176 -7.49 -10.25 -8.43
CA ALA A 176 -7.24 -11.64 -8.02
C ALA A 176 -7.17 -12.61 -9.21
N GLY A 177 -7.58 -12.15 -10.40
CA GLY A 177 -7.56 -12.90 -11.64
C GLY A 177 -8.02 -12.04 -12.82
N PRO A 178 -7.99 -12.56 -14.05
CA PRO A 178 -8.24 -11.78 -15.26
C PRO A 178 -9.57 -11.03 -15.29
N THR A 179 -10.59 -11.50 -14.58
CA THR A 179 -11.94 -10.91 -14.51
C THR A 179 -12.41 -10.71 -13.06
N SER A 180 -11.47 -10.67 -12.11
CA SER A 180 -11.76 -10.67 -10.67
C SER A 180 -11.14 -9.44 -10.00
N PRO A 181 -11.68 -8.24 -10.25
CA PRO A 181 -11.27 -7.02 -9.57
C PRO A 181 -11.58 -7.13 -8.08
N LEU A 182 -10.67 -6.66 -7.23
CA LEU A 182 -10.88 -6.61 -5.78
C LEU A 182 -11.38 -5.24 -5.34
N PRO A 183 -12.42 -5.16 -4.48
CA PRO A 183 -12.92 -3.90 -3.97
C PRO A 183 -11.90 -3.26 -3.01
N MET A 184 -11.73 -1.94 -3.12
CA MET A 184 -10.84 -1.17 -2.27
C MET A 184 -11.64 -0.60 -1.08
N GLU A 185 -11.20 -0.87 0.14
CA GLU A 185 -11.81 -0.33 1.35
C GLU A 185 -11.33 1.11 1.60
N HIS A 186 -12.27 2.05 1.72
CA HIS A 186 -11.97 3.47 1.92
C HIS A 186 -12.44 3.99 3.29
N ASP A 187 -13.29 3.24 3.98
CA ASP A 187 -13.71 3.54 5.35
C ASP A 187 -12.67 2.99 6.33
N PRO A 188 -11.98 3.87 7.10
CA PRO A 188 -11.02 3.45 8.10
C PRO A 188 -11.62 2.53 9.18
N ALA A 189 -12.89 2.73 9.54
CA ALA A 189 -13.57 1.88 10.52
C ALA A 189 -13.75 0.46 9.98
N ALA A 190 -14.22 0.32 8.75
CA ALA A 190 -14.38 -0.98 8.10
C ALA A 190 -13.04 -1.69 7.90
N ALA A 191 -11.99 -0.96 7.50
CA ALA A 191 -10.64 -1.49 7.41
C ALA A 191 -10.11 -1.98 8.77
N PHE A 192 -10.32 -1.21 9.84
CA PHE A 192 -9.92 -1.59 11.20
C PHE A 192 -10.66 -2.83 11.71
N VAL A 193 -11.98 -2.94 11.48
CA VAL A 193 -12.75 -4.15 11.80
C VAL A 193 -12.21 -5.36 11.04
N ARG A 194 -11.82 -5.19 9.78
CA ARG A 194 -11.24 -6.29 8.97
C ARG A 194 -9.93 -6.83 9.58
N LEU A 195 -9.14 -5.99 10.26
CA LEU A 195 -7.89 -6.41 10.91
C LEU A 195 -8.10 -7.07 12.28
N PHE A 196 -9.01 -6.53 13.09
CA PHE A 196 -9.12 -6.87 14.52
C PHE A 196 -10.44 -7.54 14.93
N GLY A 197 -11.41 -7.64 14.03
CA GLY A 197 -12.65 -8.35 14.28
C GLY A 197 -12.44 -9.87 14.36
N ASP A 198 -13.10 -10.55 15.31
CA ASP A 198 -12.99 -12.01 15.43
C ASP A 198 -13.28 -12.69 14.09
N GLY A 199 -12.33 -13.51 13.64
CA GLY A 199 -12.36 -14.16 12.33
C GLY A 199 -13.69 -14.87 12.02
N VAL A 200 -14.15 -14.68 10.78
CA VAL A 200 -15.10 -15.49 9.99
C VAL A 200 -16.51 -15.73 10.54
N ASN A 201 -16.79 -15.58 11.84
CA ASN A 201 -18.08 -15.97 12.45
C ASN A 201 -18.85 -14.83 13.13
N SER A 202 -18.51 -13.57 12.86
CA SER A 202 -19.32 -12.45 13.35
C SER A 202 -19.88 -11.63 12.21
N ASP A 203 -21.19 -11.39 12.28
CA ASP A 203 -21.92 -10.54 11.36
C ASP A 203 -21.25 -9.15 11.33
N SER A 204 -20.53 -8.88 10.24
CA SER A 204 -19.74 -7.67 10.06
C SER A 204 -20.62 -6.41 10.04
N ALA A 205 -21.92 -6.56 9.73
CA ALA A 205 -22.89 -5.48 9.87
C ALA A 205 -23.20 -5.18 11.35
N ALA A 206 -23.46 -6.20 12.17
CA ALA A 206 -23.71 -6.04 13.61
C ALA A 206 -22.50 -5.52 14.39
N ARG A 207 -21.27 -5.74 13.92
CA ARG A 207 -20.05 -5.19 14.52
C ARG A 207 -19.64 -3.82 13.99
N ARG A 208 -19.86 -3.52 12.71
CA ARG A 208 -19.83 -2.13 12.22
C ARG A 208 -20.81 -1.28 13.01
N ALA A 209 -22.02 -1.79 13.28
CA ALA A 209 -22.95 -1.17 14.20
C ALA A 209 -22.35 -1.02 15.60
N ARG A 210 -21.72 -2.03 16.23
CA ARG A 210 -21.07 -1.85 17.56
C ARG A 210 -19.94 -0.83 17.61
N MET A 211 -19.09 -0.77 16.58
CA MET A 211 -18.06 0.26 16.44
C MET A 211 -18.68 1.65 16.26
N GLN A 212 -19.76 1.75 15.48
CA GLN A 212 -20.59 2.96 15.36
C GLN A 212 -21.31 3.32 16.67
N TYR A 213 -21.60 2.34 17.54
CA TYR A 213 -22.39 2.48 18.78
C TYR A 213 -21.54 2.44 20.07
N LYS A 214 -20.25 2.80 20.04
CA LYS A 214 -19.39 3.15 21.21
C LYS A 214 -18.61 2.02 21.92
N GLY A 215 -18.46 0.83 21.35
CA GLY A 215 -17.63 -0.22 21.97
C GLY A 215 -16.21 -0.27 21.41
N SER A 216 -15.17 -0.13 22.25
CA SER A 216 -13.79 -0.42 21.86
C SER A 216 -13.57 -1.94 21.70
N ILE A 217 -12.97 -2.34 20.58
CA ILE A 217 -12.55 -3.73 20.33
C ILE A 217 -11.52 -4.14 21.39
N LEU A 218 -10.59 -3.25 21.73
CA LEU A 218 -9.57 -3.52 22.75
C LEU A 218 -10.16 -3.72 24.15
N ASP A 219 -11.20 -2.99 24.51
CA ASP A 219 -11.83 -3.12 25.83
C ASP A 219 -12.43 -4.51 26.05
N SER A 220 -12.92 -5.15 24.97
CA SER A 220 -13.41 -6.53 25.02
C SER A 220 -12.31 -7.59 25.23
N LEU A 221 -11.03 -7.21 25.08
CA LEU A 221 -9.87 -8.11 25.06
C LEU A 221 -8.88 -7.86 26.20
N LEU A 222 -9.17 -6.90 27.10
CA LEU A 222 -8.30 -6.48 28.21
C LEU A 222 -7.90 -7.64 29.15
N GLY A 223 -8.82 -8.57 29.43
CA GLY A 223 -8.55 -9.73 30.27
C GLY A 223 -7.52 -10.69 29.67
N GLU A 224 -7.65 -10.95 28.36
CA GLU A 224 -6.77 -11.86 27.62
C GLU A 224 -5.38 -11.25 27.42
N VAL A 225 -5.32 -9.95 27.09
CA VAL A 225 -4.07 -9.18 27.05
C VAL A 225 -3.35 -9.21 28.39
N SER A 226 -4.07 -9.03 29.50
CA SER A 226 -3.47 -9.03 30.85
C SER A 226 -2.89 -10.40 31.21
N SER A 227 -3.62 -11.48 30.87
CA SER A 227 -3.13 -12.85 31.03
C SER A 227 -1.87 -13.10 30.21
N LEU A 228 -1.86 -12.66 28.95
CA LEU A 228 -0.70 -12.79 28.07
C LEU A 228 0.53 -12.05 28.60
N ARG A 229 0.37 -10.80 29.05
CA ARG A 229 1.47 -9.99 29.61
C ARG A 229 2.14 -10.70 30.78
N ASN A 230 1.39 -11.42 31.60
CA ASN A 230 1.94 -12.18 32.73
C ASN A 230 2.80 -13.38 32.31
N LYS A 231 2.62 -13.90 31.10
CA LYS A 231 3.33 -15.09 30.58
C LYS A 231 4.62 -14.76 29.80
N VAL A 232 4.87 -13.49 29.48
CA VAL A 232 6.01 -13.07 28.65
C VAL A 232 7.04 -12.27 29.45
N ALA A 233 8.27 -12.23 28.93
CA ALA A 233 9.38 -11.47 29.51
C ALA A 233 9.17 -9.96 29.42
N SER A 234 9.92 -9.19 30.21
CA SER A 234 9.77 -7.72 30.31
C SER A 234 9.85 -7.01 28.95
N ALA A 235 10.82 -7.39 28.10
CA ALA A 235 10.97 -6.80 26.77
C ALA A 235 9.72 -7.00 25.89
N ASP A 236 9.14 -8.20 25.92
CA ASP A 236 7.92 -8.51 25.19
C ASP A 236 6.69 -7.82 25.77
N ARG A 237 6.63 -7.61 27.10
CA ARG A 237 5.57 -6.80 27.72
C ARG A 237 5.59 -5.38 27.18
N THR A 238 6.77 -4.78 27.05
CA THR A 238 6.92 -3.42 26.50
C THR A 238 6.47 -3.35 25.05
N ARG A 239 6.85 -4.33 24.21
CA ARG A 239 6.41 -4.39 22.80
C ARG A 239 4.90 -4.55 22.66
N ILE A 240 4.31 -5.48 23.41
CA ILE A 240 2.86 -5.68 23.44
C ILE A 240 2.17 -4.38 23.87
N SER A 241 2.63 -3.74 24.96
CA SER A 241 2.04 -2.49 25.45
C SER A 241 2.12 -1.37 24.41
N GLY A 242 3.27 -1.16 23.76
CA GLY A 242 3.41 -0.13 22.73
C GLY A 242 2.54 -0.39 21.50
N TYR A 243 2.41 -1.65 21.09
CA TYR A 243 1.51 -2.02 20.00
C TYR A 243 0.04 -1.75 20.36
N LEU A 244 -0.41 -2.17 21.55
CA LEU A 244 -1.78 -1.94 21.99
C LEU A 244 -2.12 -0.46 22.16
N GLU A 245 -1.16 0.35 22.60
CA GLU A 245 -1.30 1.81 22.63
C GLU A 245 -1.51 2.36 21.21
N SER A 246 -0.76 1.85 20.22
CA SER A 246 -0.90 2.24 18.81
C SER A 246 -2.25 1.83 18.22
N VAL A 247 -2.74 0.62 18.53
CA VAL A 247 -4.08 0.15 18.14
C VAL A 247 -5.15 1.06 18.75
N ARG A 248 -5.00 1.44 20.02
CA ARG A 248 -5.95 2.31 20.73
C ARG A 248 -5.95 3.75 20.19
N ASP A 249 -4.79 4.29 19.81
CA ASP A 249 -4.71 5.61 19.18
C ASP A 249 -5.47 5.64 17.84
N VAL A 250 -5.24 4.63 16.99
CA VAL A 250 -5.94 4.50 15.70
C VAL A 250 -7.45 4.34 15.93
N GLU A 251 -7.86 3.48 16.86
CA GLU A 251 -9.27 3.29 17.23
C GLU A 251 -9.93 4.61 17.68
N ARG A 252 -9.27 5.37 18.56
CA ARG A 252 -9.78 6.68 19.03
C ARG A 252 -9.92 7.69 17.90
N ARG A 253 -8.98 7.72 16.96
CA ARG A 253 -9.03 8.62 15.79
C ARG A 253 -10.16 8.24 14.84
N ILE A 254 -10.41 6.94 14.65
CA ILE A 254 -11.58 6.44 13.93
C ILE A 254 -12.87 6.87 14.62
N GLN A 255 -12.99 6.64 15.94
CA GLN A 255 -14.18 7.02 16.71
C GLN A 255 -14.47 8.52 16.59
N LYS A 256 -13.44 9.36 16.76
CA LYS A 256 -13.58 10.82 16.59
C LYS A 256 -14.06 11.21 15.18
N ALA A 257 -13.55 10.54 14.15
CA ALA A 257 -14.00 10.77 12.77
C ALA A 257 -15.46 10.33 12.56
N VAL A 258 -15.88 9.22 13.15
CA VAL A 258 -17.28 8.73 13.10
C VAL A 258 -18.22 9.69 13.83
N GLU A 259 -17.87 10.11 15.05
CA GLU A 259 -18.67 11.03 15.87
C GLU A 259 -18.88 12.37 15.16
N HIS A 260 -17.81 12.96 14.63
CA HIS A 260 -17.89 14.21 13.88
C HIS A 260 -18.81 14.10 12.65
N ASN A 261 -18.73 12.99 11.91
CA ASN A 261 -19.58 12.78 10.73
C ASN A 261 -21.06 12.56 11.10
N ALA A 262 -21.37 12.03 12.29
CA ALA A 262 -22.74 11.84 12.76
C ALA A 262 -23.45 13.17 13.10
N GLU A 263 -22.69 14.24 13.36
CA GLU A 263 -23.23 15.59 13.60
C GLU A 263 -23.59 16.33 12.29
N LEU A 264 -23.15 15.81 11.13
CA LEU A 264 -23.38 16.40 9.82
C LEU A 264 -24.64 15.81 9.14
N PRO A 265 -25.34 16.56 8.28
CA PRO A 265 -26.49 16.03 7.53
C PRO A 265 -26.11 14.78 6.71
N ALA A 266 -26.93 13.73 6.78
CA ALA A 266 -26.68 12.41 6.20
C ALA A 266 -26.44 12.35 4.67
N PHE A 267 -26.60 13.47 3.96
CA PHE A 267 -26.43 13.56 2.52
C PHE A 267 -24.98 13.81 2.07
N ASP A 268 -24.04 14.15 2.96
CA ASP A 268 -22.76 14.72 2.52
C ASP A 268 -21.56 13.77 2.53
N ARG A 269 -21.48 12.68 3.32
CA ARG A 269 -20.28 11.81 3.35
C ARG A 269 -20.57 10.36 3.78
N PRO A 270 -19.79 9.36 3.31
CA PRO A 270 -19.76 8.04 3.93
C PRO A 270 -19.35 8.18 5.41
N ALA A 271 -20.05 7.48 6.31
CA ALA A 271 -19.73 7.53 7.74
C ALA A 271 -18.29 7.03 8.01
N GLY A 272 -17.50 7.78 8.78
CA GLY A 272 -16.18 7.34 9.27
C GLY A 272 -14.95 7.89 8.54
N VAL A 273 -15.14 8.71 7.49
CA VAL A 273 -14.03 9.36 6.75
C VAL A 273 -13.60 10.67 7.44
N PRO A 274 -12.31 10.89 7.76
CA PRO A 274 -11.83 12.15 8.35
C PRO A 274 -12.06 13.38 7.46
N GLU A 275 -11.99 14.58 8.07
CA GLU A 275 -12.34 15.85 7.41
C GLU A 275 -11.38 16.24 6.29
N THR A 276 -10.06 16.11 6.54
CA THR A 276 -9.02 16.50 5.57
C THR A 276 -8.39 15.28 4.91
N PHE A 277 -7.85 15.48 3.71
CA PHE A 277 -7.09 14.44 3.01
C PHE A 277 -5.94 13.94 3.87
N GLU A 278 -5.21 14.83 4.53
CA GLU A 278 -4.09 14.47 5.41
C GLU A 278 -4.49 13.47 6.49
N GLN A 279 -5.58 13.76 7.20
CA GLN A 279 -6.02 12.96 8.33
C GLN A 279 -6.46 11.57 7.86
N HIS A 280 -7.17 11.50 6.73
CA HIS A 280 -7.60 10.24 6.14
C HIS A 280 -6.43 9.43 5.61
N ALA A 281 -5.51 10.05 4.87
CA ALA A 281 -4.29 9.43 4.36
C ALA A 281 -3.44 8.84 5.49
N LYS A 282 -3.13 9.65 6.52
CA LYS A 282 -2.35 9.20 7.68
C LYS A 282 -3.06 8.08 8.42
N LEU A 283 -4.36 8.17 8.63
CA LEU A 283 -5.13 7.13 9.32
C LEU A 283 -5.13 5.79 8.54
N MET A 284 -5.30 5.84 7.21
CA MET A 284 -5.23 4.63 6.38
C MET A 284 -3.80 4.06 6.33
N PHE A 285 -2.76 4.88 6.36
CA PHE A 285 -1.38 4.40 6.50
C PHE A 285 -1.11 3.79 7.89
N ASP A 286 -1.68 4.34 8.96
CA ASP A 286 -1.57 3.75 10.30
C ASP A 286 -2.27 2.37 10.36
N VAL A 287 -3.41 2.20 9.69
CA VAL A 287 -4.07 0.89 9.54
C VAL A 287 -3.15 -0.12 8.84
N GLN A 288 -2.45 0.30 7.78
CA GLN A 288 -1.47 -0.55 7.08
C GLN A 288 -0.30 -0.93 7.98
N LEU A 289 0.23 0.04 8.75
CA LEU A 289 1.31 -0.20 9.71
C LEU A 289 0.91 -1.25 10.74
N LEU A 290 -0.29 -1.14 11.32
CA LEU A 290 -0.82 -2.11 12.28
C LEU A 290 -0.99 -3.50 11.65
N ALA A 291 -1.48 -3.58 10.40
CA ALA A 291 -1.62 -4.85 9.68
C ALA A 291 -0.26 -5.56 9.52
N TYR A 292 0.79 -4.81 9.15
CA TYR A 292 2.15 -5.34 9.00
C TYR A 292 2.81 -5.69 10.32
N GLN A 293 2.65 -4.83 11.34
CA GLN A 293 3.22 -5.05 12.66
C GLN A 293 2.61 -6.30 13.31
N GLY A 294 1.28 -6.44 13.26
CA GLY A 294 0.55 -7.60 13.76
C GLY A 294 0.69 -8.88 12.94
N ASP A 295 1.32 -8.83 11.75
CA ASP A 295 1.39 -9.92 10.76
C ASP A 295 -0.02 -10.43 10.34
N VAL A 296 -0.98 -9.50 10.24
CA VAL A 296 -2.38 -9.77 9.81
C VAL A 296 -2.43 -10.06 8.32
N THR A 297 -1.63 -9.32 7.56
CA THR A 297 -1.32 -9.56 6.15
C THR A 297 0.12 -9.15 5.87
N ARG A 298 0.69 -9.68 4.79
CA ARG A 298 1.99 -9.26 4.27
C ARG A 298 1.89 -8.56 2.92
N VAL A 299 0.67 -8.40 2.39
CA VAL A 299 0.43 -7.73 1.10
C VAL A 299 -0.63 -6.65 1.26
N VAL A 300 -0.28 -5.42 0.92
CA VAL A 300 -1.20 -4.28 0.92
C VAL A 300 -1.16 -3.55 -0.41
N THR A 301 -2.33 -3.21 -0.93
CA THR A 301 -2.49 -2.35 -2.11
C THR A 301 -3.30 -1.13 -1.72
N PHE A 302 -2.79 0.07 -2.01
CA PHE A 302 -3.37 1.33 -1.55
C PHE A 302 -3.43 2.38 -2.66
N MET A 303 -4.61 2.96 -2.89
CA MET A 303 -4.80 4.09 -3.80
C MET A 303 -5.00 5.40 -3.01
N LEU A 304 -4.06 6.34 -3.12
CA LEU A 304 -4.18 7.68 -2.54
C LEU A 304 -5.25 8.53 -3.25
N GLY A 305 -5.62 8.16 -4.47
CA GLY A 305 -6.74 8.75 -5.19
C GLY A 305 -7.06 7.97 -6.44
N ARG A 306 -8.20 8.28 -7.03
CA ARG A 306 -8.65 7.69 -8.30
C ARG A 306 -8.24 8.57 -9.47
N GLU A 307 -8.05 7.96 -10.63
CA GLU A 307 -7.70 8.69 -11.85
C GLU A 307 -8.73 9.79 -12.18
N PHE A 308 -10.02 9.48 -12.15
CA PHE A 308 -11.09 10.47 -12.36
C PHE A 308 -11.47 11.28 -11.12
N SER A 309 -10.65 11.25 -10.07
CA SER A 309 -10.98 11.90 -8.80
C SER A 309 -11.26 13.40 -8.98
N GLY A 310 -12.43 13.82 -8.50
CA GLY A 310 -12.80 15.22 -8.34
C GLY A 310 -12.20 15.86 -7.08
N ARG A 311 -11.32 15.16 -6.35
CA ARG A 311 -10.75 15.63 -5.09
C ARG A 311 -9.98 16.93 -5.27
N THR A 312 -10.18 17.82 -4.31
CA THR A 312 -9.47 19.10 -4.17
C THR A 312 -8.54 19.04 -2.96
N TYR A 313 -7.59 19.97 -2.87
CA TYR A 313 -6.60 20.07 -1.79
C TYR A 313 -6.45 21.53 -1.29
N PRO A 314 -7.53 22.14 -0.74
CA PRO A 314 -7.49 23.52 -0.26
C PRO A 314 -6.45 23.76 0.85
N GLU A 315 -6.11 22.74 1.63
CA GLU A 315 -5.12 22.81 2.72
C GLU A 315 -3.69 23.14 2.25
N ILE A 316 -3.38 22.87 0.97
CA ILE A 316 -2.11 23.26 0.33
C ILE A 316 -2.31 24.37 -0.71
N GLY A 317 -3.45 25.06 -0.66
CA GLY A 317 -3.78 26.16 -1.57
C GLY A 317 -4.20 25.72 -2.97
N VAL A 318 -4.69 24.49 -3.15
CA VAL A 318 -5.18 23.97 -4.44
C VAL A 318 -6.65 23.57 -4.33
N PRO A 319 -7.59 24.53 -4.39
CA PRO A 319 -9.03 24.26 -4.28
C PRO A 319 -9.62 23.64 -5.56
N ASP A 320 -8.88 23.59 -6.66
CA ASP A 320 -9.30 23.00 -7.93
C ASP A 320 -9.29 21.47 -7.87
N ALA A 321 -10.18 20.82 -8.63
CA ALA A 321 -10.23 19.37 -8.72
C ALA A 321 -8.98 18.82 -9.45
N HIS A 322 -8.35 17.80 -8.87
CA HIS A 322 -7.06 17.25 -9.33
C HIS A 322 -7.10 16.74 -10.77
N HIS A 323 -8.10 15.94 -11.13
CA HIS A 323 -8.20 15.39 -12.48
C HIS A 323 -8.30 16.50 -13.55
N PRO A 324 -9.23 17.47 -13.49
CA PRO A 324 -9.27 18.57 -14.45
C PRO A 324 -7.98 19.39 -14.56
N ILE A 325 -7.28 19.66 -13.46
CA ILE A 325 -6.03 20.45 -13.54
C ILE A 325 -4.86 19.65 -14.10
N SER A 326 -4.88 18.31 -14.01
CA SER A 326 -3.87 17.45 -14.65
C SER A 326 -3.89 17.58 -16.18
N HIS A 327 -5.05 17.93 -16.76
CA HIS A 327 -5.18 18.42 -18.14
C HIS A 327 -4.72 19.88 -18.25
N HIS A 328 -3.45 20.09 -17.93
CA HIS A 328 -2.89 21.41 -17.65
C HIS A 328 -2.72 22.30 -18.90
N GLN A 329 -2.77 21.76 -20.13
CA GLN A 329 -2.65 22.50 -21.40
C GLN A 329 -1.39 23.37 -21.51
N SER A 330 -0.29 22.94 -20.86
CA SER A 330 0.94 23.74 -20.69
C SER A 330 0.76 25.06 -19.93
N ASP A 331 -0.34 25.24 -19.20
CA ASP A 331 -0.55 26.38 -18.29
C ASP A 331 0.36 26.24 -17.07
N PRO A 332 1.29 27.19 -16.83
CA PRO A 332 2.25 27.09 -15.74
C PRO A 332 1.59 27.10 -14.34
N VAL A 333 0.45 27.78 -14.17
CA VAL A 333 -0.27 27.82 -12.89
C VAL A 333 -0.89 26.46 -12.59
N ARG A 334 -1.49 25.81 -13.60
CA ARG A 334 -2.03 24.45 -13.43
C ARG A 334 -0.93 23.42 -13.17
N MET A 335 0.20 23.54 -13.85
CA MET A 335 1.36 22.68 -13.63
C MET A 335 1.92 22.85 -12.21
N GLU A 336 2.04 24.07 -11.71
CA GLU A 336 2.49 24.32 -10.32
C GLU A 336 1.52 23.69 -9.30
N LYS A 337 0.20 23.82 -9.52
CA LYS A 337 -0.82 23.18 -8.66
C LYS A 337 -0.70 21.65 -8.68
N CYS A 338 -0.50 21.03 -9.84
CA CYS A 338 -0.28 19.58 -9.95
C CYS A 338 0.99 19.16 -9.20
N ALA A 339 2.09 19.89 -9.37
CA ALA A 339 3.34 19.61 -8.67
C ALA A 339 3.19 19.73 -7.13
N LYS A 340 2.41 20.70 -6.63
CA LYS A 340 2.07 20.81 -5.20
C LYS A 340 1.32 19.58 -4.70
N ILE A 341 0.34 19.07 -5.47
CA ILE A 341 -0.38 17.84 -5.12
C ILE A 341 0.56 16.64 -5.13
N ASN A 342 1.41 16.49 -6.16
CA ASN A 342 2.38 15.39 -6.22
C ASN A 342 3.34 15.41 -5.02
N HIS A 343 3.85 16.58 -4.65
CA HIS A 343 4.71 16.75 -3.46
C HIS A 343 3.96 16.43 -2.16
N TYR A 344 2.68 16.79 -2.09
CA TYR A 344 1.85 16.50 -0.93
C TYR A 344 1.58 15.00 -0.76
N HIS A 345 1.32 14.28 -1.86
CA HIS A 345 1.23 12.82 -1.85
C HIS A 345 2.55 12.17 -1.42
N ALA A 346 3.70 12.68 -1.89
CA ALA A 346 5.01 12.21 -1.45
C ALA A 346 5.24 12.47 0.05
N THR A 347 4.77 13.60 0.57
CA THR A 347 4.79 13.91 2.01
C THR A 347 3.97 12.91 2.83
N MET A 348 2.78 12.52 2.36
CA MET A 348 1.97 11.50 3.05
C MET A 348 2.65 10.13 3.04
N PHE A 349 3.31 9.78 1.94
CA PHE A 349 4.09 8.55 1.86
C PHE A 349 5.33 8.58 2.77
N ALA A 350 6.03 9.72 2.85
CA ALA A 350 7.14 9.92 3.77
C ALA A 350 6.73 9.68 5.24
N TYR A 351 5.53 10.14 5.64
CA TYR A 351 4.97 9.84 6.96
C TYR A 351 4.88 8.33 7.24
N PHE A 352 4.37 7.58 6.27
CA PHE A 352 4.25 6.12 6.41
C PHE A 352 5.62 5.44 6.49
N LEU A 353 6.57 5.84 5.64
CA LEU A 353 7.93 5.31 5.66
C LEU A 353 8.65 5.60 6.98
N ASP A 354 8.47 6.79 7.56
CA ASP A 354 9.02 7.12 8.87
C ASP A 354 8.49 6.19 9.96
N LYS A 355 7.17 5.96 9.98
CA LYS A 355 6.52 5.04 10.92
C LYS A 355 7.03 3.61 10.74
N MET A 356 7.20 3.14 9.50
CA MET A 356 7.76 1.81 9.23
C MET A 356 9.22 1.68 9.67
N LYS A 357 10.04 2.70 9.40
CA LYS A 357 11.46 2.76 9.82
C LYS A 357 11.59 2.73 11.34
N ASN A 358 10.68 3.40 12.05
CA ASN A 358 10.69 3.50 13.50
C ASN A 358 9.94 2.35 14.21
N THR A 359 9.40 1.38 13.47
CA THR A 359 8.72 0.21 14.04
C THR A 359 9.62 -1.03 13.99
N PRO A 360 10.10 -1.54 15.13
CA PRO A 360 10.95 -2.74 15.17
C PRO A 360 10.23 -3.99 14.67
N ASP A 361 10.95 -4.83 13.94
CA ASP A 361 10.49 -6.12 13.42
C ASP A 361 11.69 -7.09 13.33
N GLY A 362 11.95 -7.88 14.38
CA GLY A 362 13.11 -8.78 14.39
C GLY A 362 14.45 -8.06 14.52
N ASP A 363 15.37 -8.29 13.59
CA ASP A 363 16.72 -7.72 13.53
C ASP A 363 16.80 -6.37 12.78
N GLY A 364 15.64 -5.81 12.41
CA GLY A 364 15.52 -4.54 11.71
C GLY A 364 14.19 -3.85 12.01
N SER A 365 13.80 -2.96 11.12
CA SER A 365 12.51 -2.28 11.13
C SER A 365 11.53 -2.92 10.13
N LEU A 366 10.25 -2.59 10.22
CA LEU A 366 9.28 -2.97 9.18
C LEU A 366 9.74 -2.49 7.79
N LEU A 367 10.38 -1.33 7.69
CA LEU A 367 10.88 -0.82 6.41
C LEU A 367 12.04 -1.68 5.86
N ASP A 368 12.91 -2.19 6.71
CA ASP A 368 14.00 -3.09 6.30
C ASP A 368 13.45 -4.41 5.74
N HIS A 369 12.28 -4.85 6.23
CA HIS A 369 11.65 -6.12 5.88
C HIS A 369 10.47 -5.99 4.90
N SER A 370 10.38 -4.86 4.20
CA SER A 370 9.35 -4.60 3.21
C SER A 370 9.96 -4.22 1.85
N ALA A 371 9.19 -4.44 0.80
CA ALA A 371 9.37 -3.83 -0.51
C ALA A 371 8.07 -3.11 -0.88
N ILE A 372 8.13 -1.81 -1.14
CA ILE A 372 6.97 -0.97 -1.43
C ILE A 372 7.18 -0.30 -2.78
N VAL A 373 6.28 -0.57 -3.72
CA VAL A 373 6.20 0.18 -4.97
C VAL A 373 5.34 1.41 -4.72
N TYR A 374 5.84 2.59 -5.07
CA TYR A 374 5.08 3.83 -5.11
C TYR A 374 5.11 4.39 -6.53
N GLY A 375 3.97 4.83 -7.06
CA GLY A 375 3.99 5.50 -8.36
C GLY A 375 2.62 5.70 -9.00
N ALA A 376 2.64 6.01 -10.30
CA ALA A 376 1.46 6.22 -11.12
C ALA A 376 1.51 5.37 -12.40
N GLY A 377 0.33 5.11 -12.97
CA GLY A 377 0.18 4.34 -14.21
C GLY A 377 0.41 5.13 -15.50
N MET A 378 0.66 6.44 -15.37
CA MET A 378 1.07 7.35 -16.44
C MET A 378 2.11 8.33 -15.89
N SER A 379 2.96 8.91 -16.73
CA SER A 379 3.97 9.87 -16.31
C SER A 379 3.50 11.31 -16.32
N GLU A 380 2.63 11.67 -17.25
CA GLU A 380 2.14 13.05 -17.43
C GLU A 380 0.65 13.00 -17.79
N GLY A 381 -0.17 13.71 -17.01
CA GLY A 381 -1.62 13.62 -17.07
C GLY A 381 -2.26 14.28 -18.29
N ASN A 382 -1.72 15.41 -18.77
CA ASN A 382 -2.27 16.18 -19.89
C ASN A 382 -2.22 15.43 -21.21
N GLY A 383 -1.14 14.69 -21.45
CA GLY A 383 -0.97 13.83 -22.63
C GLY A 383 -1.34 12.37 -22.41
N HIS A 384 -1.80 12.00 -21.20
CA HIS A 384 -1.99 10.60 -20.77
C HIS A 384 -0.77 9.71 -21.08
N VAL A 385 0.43 10.21 -20.80
CA VAL A 385 1.68 9.61 -21.30
C VAL A 385 1.96 8.28 -20.60
N PRO A 386 1.90 7.11 -21.28
CA PRO A 386 2.08 5.80 -20.65
C PRO A 386 3.55 5.36 -20.60
N ARG A 387 4.49 6.30 -20.76
CA ARG A 387 5.92 6.04 -20.92
C ARG A 387 6.73 6.76 -19.85
N ASN A 388 7.91 6.22 -19.52
CA ASN A 388 8.78 6.72 -18.46
C ASN A 388 8.00 6.94 -17.14
N LEU A 389 7.39 5.89 -16.62
CA LEU A 389 6.51 5.96 -15.46
C LEU A 389 7.25 6.40 -14.18
N PRO A 390 6.58 7.16 -13.29
CA PRO A 390 7.16 7.69 -12.07
C PRO A 390 7.14 6.62 -10.97
N ILE A 391 8.07 5.66 -11.04
CA ILE A 391 8.14 4.52 -10.14
C ILE A 391 9.22 4.73 -9.07
N LEU A 392 8.88 4.46 -7.82
CA LEU A 392 9.81 4.30 -6.72
C LEU A 392 9.70 2.87 -6.17
N LEU A 393 10.83 2.30 -5.78
CA LEU A 393 10.87 1.07 -5.00
C LEU A 393 11.57 1.35 -3.66
N VAL A 394 10.84 1.16 -2.56
CA VAL A 394 11.27 1.59 -1.22
C VAL A 394 11.26 0.41 -0.24
N GLY A 395 12.26 0.34 0.62
CA GLY A 395 12.43 -0.68 1.65
C GLY A 395 13.71 -1.50 1.46
N GLY A 396 13.99 -2.35 2.44
CA GLY A 396 15.18 -3.22 2.42
C GLY A 396 14.95 -4.58 1.76
N ALA A 397 13.70 -5.03 1.68
CA ALA A 397 13.33 -6.38 1.26
C ALA A 397 14.20 -7.49 1.87
N ASN A 398 14.48 -7.42 3.18
CA ASN A 398 15.42 -8.30 3.90
C ASN A 398 16.85 -8.26 3.34
N GLY A 399 17.31 -7.07 2.92
CA GLY A 399 18.64 -6.86 2.34
C GLY A 399 18.77 -7.28 0.87
N LYS A 400 17.67 -7.60 0.19
CA LYS A 400 17.68 -8.04 -1.22
C LYS A 400 17.71 -6.89 -2.23
N LEU A 401 17.42 -5.66 -1.78
CA LEU A 401 17.44 -4.46 -2.62
C LEU A 401 18.71 -3.66 -2.40
N LYS A 402 19.39 -3.29 -3.49
CA LYS A 402 20.49 -2.33 -3.47
C LYS A 402 19.94 -0.94 -3.76
N SER A 403 19.56 -0.24 -2.69
CA SER A 403 18.90 1.08 -2.77
C SER A 403 19.90 2.24 -2.81
N GLY A 404 19.44 3.49 -2.66
CA GLY A 404 20.31 4.67 -2.60
C GLY A 404 20.67 5.27 -3.95
N ARG A 405 19.89 4.97 -5.01
CA ARG A 405 20.24 5.32 -6.39
C ARG A 405 19.05 5.55 -7.30
N HIS A 406 19.29 6.29 -8.37
CA HIS A 406 18.41 6.41 -9.52
C HIS A 406 18.81 5.40 -10.60
N ILE A 407 17.89 4.50 -10.96
CA ILE A 407 18.04 3.55 -12.06
C ILE A 407 17.25 4.08 -13.26
N LYS A 408 17.94 4.27 -14.39
CA LYS A 408 17.33 4.63 -15.66
C LYS A 408 17.43 3.46 -16.63
N TYR A 409 16.29 2.94 -17.03
CA TYR A 409 16.21 1.91 -18.06
C TYR A 409 16.21 2.53 -19.46
N THR A 410 16.56 1.71 -20.45
CA THR A 410 16.43 2.08 -21.86
C THR A 410 14.97 2.35 -22.20
N GLU A 411 14.72 3.39 -22.99
CA GLU A 411 13.37 3.71 -23.49
C GLU A 411 12.72 2.49 -24.17
N GLY A 412 11.42 2.28 -23.93
CA GLY A 412 10.70 1.11 -24.42
C GLY A 412 10.78 -0.12 -23.51
N THR A 413 11.51 -0.07 -22.38
CA THR A 413 11.54 -1.16 -21.41
C THR A 413 10.15 -1.34 -20.77
N PRO A 414 9.49 -2.51 -20.90
CA PRO A 414 8.17 -2.71 -20.29
C PRO A 414 8.21 -2.64 -18.75
N LEU A 415 7.21 -1.98 -18.14
CA LEU A 415 6.96 -2.02 -16.70
C LEU A 415 6.89 -3.47 -16.17
N ALA A 416 6.28 -4.36 -16.96
CA ALA A 416 6.17 -5.78 -16.66
C ALA A 416 7.53 -6.45 -16.38
N ASN A 417 8.62 -5.99 -17.02
CA ASN A 417 9.96 -6.53 -16.77
C ASN A 417 10.44 -6.19 -15.35
N PHE A 418 10.13 -4.98 -14.86
CA PHE A 418 10.40 -4.56 -13.49
C PHE A 418 9.60 -5.41 -12.50
N HIS A 419 8.34 -5.73 -12.81
CA HIS A 419 7.50 -6.59 -11.98
C HIS A 419 8.01 -8.03 -11.89
N VAL A 420 8.50 -8.62 -12.98
CA VAL A 420 9.15 -9.95 -12.95
C VAL A 420 10.34 -9.94 -11.99
N SER A 421 11.22 -8.92 -12.09
CA SER A 421 12.36 -8.79 -11.18
C SER A 421 11.96 -8.51 -9.73
N LEU A 422 10.91 -7.73 -9.51
CA LEU A 422 10.40 -7.46 -8.16
C LEU A 422 9.83 -8.72 -7.51
N LEU A 423 9.06 -9.51 -8.26
CA LEU A 423 8.52 -10.79 -7.78
C LEU A 423 9.64 -11.78 -7.42
N ASP A 424 10.73 -11.81 -8.18
CA ASP A 424 11.94 -12.58 -7.81
C ASP A 424 12.56 -12.10 -6.49
N LYS A 425 12.72 -10.78 -6.30
CA LYS A 425 13.17 -10.20 -5.01
C LYS A 425 12.23 -10.56 -3.86
N LEU A 426 10.93 -10.67 -4.14
CA LEU A 426 9.92 -11.12 -3.18
C LEU A 426 9.97 -12.63 -2.89
N GLY A 427 10.81 -13.40 -3.60
CA GLY A 427 10.87 -14.86 -3.46
C GLY A 427 9.70 -15.58 -4.14
N VAL A 428 9.06 -14.92 -5.12
CA VAL A 428 7.93 -15.42 -5.90
C VAL A 428 8.30 -15.41 -7.39
N PRO A 429 9.34 -16.15 -7.82
CA PRO A 429 9.80 -16.09 -9.20
C PRO A 429 8.69 -16.53 -10.17
N VAL A 430 8.54 -15.78 -11.25
CA VAL A 430 7.62 -16.08 -12.36
C VAL A 430 8.38 -16.03 -13.68
N GLU A 431 7.99 -16.85 -14.65
CA GLU A 431 8.62 -16.83 -15.98
C GLU A 431 8.21 -15.59 -16.79
N SER A 432 6.98 -15.12 -16.61
CA SER A 432 6.43 -13.95 -17.29
C SER A 432 5.27 -13.35 -16.50
N HIS A 433 4.97 -12.08 -16.77
CA HIS A 433 3.81 -11.37 -16.25
C HIS A 433 3.35 -10.30 -17.26
N GLY A 434 2.04 -10.19 -17.51
CA GLY A 434 1.47 -9.28 -18.52
C GLY A 434 2.21 -9.31 -19.87
N ASN A 435 2.78 -8.17 -20.28
CA ASN A 435 3.57 -8.03 -21.50
C ASN A 435 5.09 -8.10 -21.30
N SER A 436 5.57 -8.75 -20.23
CA SER A 436 7.00 -8.87 -19.95
C SER A 436 7.76 -9.53 -21.10
N THR A 437 8.95 -9.02 -21.41
CA THR A 437 9.91 -9.59 -22.38
C THR A 437 11.13 -10.20 -21.70
N GLY A 438 11.26 -10.04 -20.39
CA GLY A 438 12.33 -10.59 -19.55
C GLY A 438 12.45 -9.82 -18.24
N PRO A 439 13.33 -10.21 -17.31
CA PRO A 439 13.64 -9.41 -16.12
C PRO A 439 14.52 -8.21 -16.46
N VAL A 440 14.48 -7.16 -15.62
CA VAL A 440 15.44 -6.05 -15.61
C VAL A 440 16.32 -6.06 -14.36
N ASN A 441 17.47 -5.38 -14.41
CA ASN A 441 18.41 -5.36 -13.29
C ASN A 441 17.96 -4.40 -12.16
N LEU A 442 17.76 -4.94 -10.96
CA LEU A 442 17.49 -4.19 -9.72
C LEU A 442 18.70 -4.11 -8.76
N ASP A 443 19.86 -4.64 -9.15
CA ASP A 443 21.10 -4.82 -8.36
C ASP A 443 22.24 -3.87 -8.71
#